data_AF-A0A371EWE7-F1
#
_entry.id   AF-A0A371EWE7-F1
#
_cell.length_a   1.000
_cell.length_b   1.000
_cell.length_c   1.000
_cell.angle_alpha   90.00
_cell.angle_beta   90.00
_cell.angle_gamma   90.00
#
_symmetry.space_group_name_H-M   'P 1'
#
loop_
_entity.id
_entity.type
_entity.pdbx_description
1 polymer ?
#
loop_
_entity_poly.entity_id
_entity_poly.type
_entity_poly.pdbx_seq_one_letter_code
_entity_poly.pdbx_strand_id
1 'polypeptide(L)'
;MSPYWIVFNKSTKPIGLSKKCNLAYDQAGEQRKFQLQKLDELRLEAYENSRIYKQKVKKFHDQQILRKEFRVGQKVLLFNSRLKLIAVKLRSIWDGPFVITHVFPYGVVELKDEHTNSTF
;
A
#
# COMPACT_ATOMS: atom_id res chain seq x y z
N MET A 1 24.08 -25.79 78.55
CA MET A 1 24.10 -26.49 77.25
C MET A 1 23.11 -25.80 76.33
N SER A 2 23.58 -25.13 75.27
CA SER A 2 22.71 -24.45 74.28
C SER A 2 22.75 -25.26 72.97
N PRO A 3 21.62 -25.77 72.45
CA PRO A 3 21.64 -26.80 71.42
C PRO A 3 21.20 -26.24 70.06
N TYR A 4 22.02 -25.45 69.37
CA TYR A 4 21.69 -25.07 67.99
C TYR A 4 22.91 -25.06 67.08
N TRP A 5 22.87 -25.94 66.08
CA TRP A 5 23.79 -26.03 64.96
C TRP A 5 23.03 -25.53 63.73
N ILE A 6 23.51 -24.46 63.10
CA ILE A 6 22.89 -23.91 61.88
C ILE A 6 23.50 -24.64 60.68
N VAL A 7 22.71 -25.51 60.04
CA VAL A 7 23.09 -26.15 58.78
C VAL A 7 22.74 -25.22 57.63
N PHE A 8 23.74 -24.58 57.03
CA PHE A 8 23.57 -23.89 55.77
C PHE A 8 23.38 -24.92 54.65
N ASN A 9 22.13 -25.14 54.25
CA ASN A 9 21.78 -25.96 53.10
C ASN A 9 22.18 -25.20 51.82
N LYS A 10 23.37 -25.50 51.27
CA LYS A 10 23.74 -25.02 49.92
C LYS A 10 23.02 -25.90 48.91
N SER A 11 21.96 -25.37 48.30
CA SER A 11 21.31 -25.98 47.14
C SER A 11 22.24 -25.98 45.94
N THR A 12 23.14 -26.94 45.83
CA THR A 12 23.80 -27.27 44.57
C THR A 12 22.73 -27.82 43.62
N LYS A 13 22.27 -26.99 42.68
CA LYS A 13 21.38 -27.44 41.60
C LYS A 13 22.06 -28.60 40.86
N PRO A 14 21.37 -29.74 40.64
CA PRO A 14 21.98 -30.88 39.97
C PRO A 14 22.37 -30.49 38.54
N ILE A 15 23.65 -30.63 38.22
CA ILE A 15 24.27 -30.34 36.91
C ILE A 15 23.58 -31.07 35.74
N GLY A 16 22.87 -32.17 36.01
CA GLY A 16 22.07 -32.90 35.02
C GLY A 16 20.77 -32.22 34.59
N LEU A 17 20.11 -31.45 35.48
CA LEU A 17 18.88 -30.71 35.10
C LEU A 17 19.21 -29.53 34.19
N SER A 18 20.31 -28.83 34.45
CA SER A 18 20.72 -27.67 33.66
C SER A 18 20.99 -28.04 32.19
N LYS A 19 21.59 -29.20 31.91
CA LYS A 19 21.89 -29.64 30.54
C LYS A 19 20.62 -29.99 29.74
N LYS A 20 19.64 -30.65 30.37
CA LYS A 20 18.36 -30.98 29.73
C LYS A 20 17.51 -29.74 29.43
N CYS A 21 17.47 -28.78 30.35
CA CYS A 21 16.76 -27.52 30.13
C CYS A 21 17.40 -26.73 28.97
N ASN A 22 18.73 -26.62 28.93
CA ASN A 22 19.42 -25.87 27.88
C ASN A 22 19.20 -26.46 26.48
N LEU A 23 19.22 -27.80 26.33
CA LEU A 23 18.93 -28.46 25.05
C LEU A 23 17.51 -28.15 24.54
N ALA A 24 16.53 -28.12 25.44
CA ALA A 24 15.15 -27.76 25.09
C ALA A 24 15.02 -26.28 24.68
N TYR A 25 15.80 -25.38 25.30
CA TYR A 25 15.87 -23.97 24.90
C TYR A 25 16.51 -23.77 23.52
N ASP A 26 17.57 -24.53 23.21
CA ASP A 26 18.22 -24.47 21.90
C ASP A 26 17.28 -24.94 20.78
N GLN A 27 16.56 -26.06 21.02
CA GLN A 27 15.56 -26.58 20.08
C GLN A 27 14.39 -25.60 19.87
N ALA A 28 13.91 -24.95 20.94
CA ALA A 28 12.90 -23.90 20.85
C ALA A 28 13.43 -22.61 20.18
N GLY A 29 14.74 -22.35 20.26
CA GLY A 29 15.42 -21.28 19.53
C GLY A 29 15.41 -21.51 18.02
N GLU A 30 15.84 -22.70 17.59
CA GLU A 30 15.85 -23.07 16.17
C GLU A 30 14.44 -23.10 15.59
N GLN A 31 13.45 -23.66 16.30
CA GLN A 31 12.05 -23.63 15.83
C GLN A 31 11.52 -22.21 15.61
N ARG A 32 11.82 -21.28 16.52
CA ARG A 32 11.44 -19.87 16.34
C ARG A 32 12.14 -19.24 15.14
N LYS A 33 13.42 -19.55 14.91
CA LYS A 33 14.17 -19.07 13.75
C LYS A 33 13.55 -19.56 12.44
N PHE A 34 13.19 -20.84 12.35
CA PHE A 34 12.48 -21.38 11.18
C PHE A 34 11.11 -20.73 10.97
N GLN A 35 10.36 -20.47 12.05
CA GLN A 35 9.08 -19.77 11.96
C GLN A 35 9.24 -18.34 11.42
N LEU A 36 10.28 -17.62 11.86
CA LEU A 36 10.57 -16.26 11.37
C LEU A 36 10.93 -16.26 9.88
N GLN A 37 11.78 -17.20 9.45
CA GLN A 37 12.13 -17.33 8.03
C GLN A 37 10.89 -17.59 7.17
N LYS A 38 10.01 -18.48 7.62
CA LYS A 38 8.75 -18.76 6.92
C LYS A 38 7.85 -17.53 6.82
N LEU A 39 7.79 -16.70 7.87
CA LEU A 39 7.03 -15.45 7.84
C LEU A 39 7.63 -14.43 6.86
N ASP A 40 8.95 -14.34 6.79
CA ASP A 40 9.63 -13.47 5.84
C ASP A 40 9.40 -13.90 4.39
N GLU A 41 9.41 -15.20 4.11
CA GLU A 41 9.06 -15.76 2.79
C GLU A 41 7.63 -15.40 2.39
N LEU A 42 6.66 -15.62 3.28
CA LEU A 42 5.26 -15.27 3.04
C LEU A 42 5.07 -13.77 2.80
N ARG A 43 5.80 -12.93 3.54
CA ARG A 43 5.77 -11.48 3.35
C ARG A 43 6.32 -11.08 1.98
N LEU A 44 7.44 -11.67 1.57
CA LEU A 44 8.04 -11.40 0.27
C LEU A 44 7.10 -11.83 -0.87
N GLU A 45 6.50 -13.01 -0.75
CA GLU A 45 5.51 -13.52 -1.70
C GLU A 45 4.29 -12.58 -1.79
N ALA A 46 3.76 -12.12 -0.65
CA ALA A 46 2.65 -11.18 -0.63
C ALA A 46 2.98 -9.85 -1.32
N TYR A 47 4.20 -9.33 -1.15
CA TYR A 47 4.64 -8.12 -1.84
C TYR A 47 4.77 -8.33 -3.35
N GLU A 48 5.34 -9.45 -3.79
CA GLU A 48 5.47 -9.74 -5.21
C GLU A 48 4.10 -9.94 -5.85
N ASN A 49 3.20 -10.67 -5.20
CA ASN A 49 1.81 -10.84 -5.63
C ASN A 49 1.07 -9.50 -5.74
N SER A 50 1.23 -8.61 -4.74
CA SER A 50 0.67 -7.25 -4.79
C SER A 50 1.23 -6.44 -5.96
N ARG A 51 2.55 -6.54 -6.21
CA ARG A 51 3.22 -5.84 -7.32
C ARG A 51 2.68 -6.31 -8.67
N ILE A 52 2.60 -7.63 -8.87
CA ILE A 52 2.08 -8.25 -10.09
C ILE A 52 0.62 -7.84 -10.30
N TYR A 53 -0.21 -7.88 -9.26
CA TYR A 53 -1.61 -7.48 -9.35
C TYR A 53 -1.75 -6.02 -9.80
N LYS A 54 -1.03 -5.10 -9.14
CA LYS A 54 -1.05 -3.66 -9.51
C LYS A 54 -0.60 -3.44 -10.96
N GLN A 55 0.44 -4.14 -11.40
CA GLN A 55 0.92 -4.05 -12.79
C GLN A 55 -0.13 -4.55 -13.78
N LYS A 56 -0.78 -5.70 -13.51
CA LYS A 56 -1.85 -6.24 -14.36
C LYS A 56 -3.04 -5.29 -14.45
N VAL A 57 -3.49 -4.76 -13.32
CA VAL A 57 -4.61 -3.81 -13.27
C VAL A 57 -4.26 -2.53 -14.01
N LYS A 58 -3.05 -1.99 -13.83
CA LYS A 58 -2.59 -0.81 -14.59
C LYS A 58 -2.59 -1.08 -16.09
N LYS A 59 -2.02 -2.20 -16.53
CA LYS A 59 -1.98 -2.56 -17.95
C LYS A 59 -3.40 -2.71 -18.54
N PHE A 60 -4.29 -3.38 -17.82
CA PHE A 60 -5.69 -3.51 -18.23
C PHE A 60 -6.37 -2.14 -18.32
N HIS A 61 -6.20 -1.29 -17.30
CA HIS A 61 -6.76 0.06 -17.28
C HIS A 61 -6.25 0.90 -18.47
N ASP A 62 -4.93 0.95 -18.67
CA ASP A 62 -4.29 1.71 -19.75
C ASP A 62 -4.74 1.23 -21.14
N GLN A 63 -5.03 -0.07 -21.30
CA GLN A 63 -5.59 -0.63 -22.52
C GLN A 63 -7.04 -0.21 -22.79
N GLN A 64 -7.82 0.07 -21.74
CA GLN A 64 -9.21 0.50 -21.84
C GLN A 64 -9.34 2.02 -22.04
N ILE A 65 -8.28 2.80 -21.82
CA ILE A 65 -8.29 4.24 -22.07
C ILE A 65 -8.34 4.48 -23.58
N LEU A 66 -9.50 4.93 -24.06
CA LEU A 66 -9.67 5.37 -25.44
C LEU A 66 -8.87 6.65 -25.66
N ARG A 67 -7.87 6.57 -26.54
CA ARG A 67 -7.13 7.75 -26.98
C ARG A 67 -8.04 8.59 -27.86
N LYS A 68 -8.45 9.75 -27.36
CA LYS A 68 -9.12 10.77 -28.16
C LYS A 68 -8.10 11.78 -28.64
N GLU A 69 -8.14 12.08 -29.93
CA GLU A 69 -7.37 13.18 -30.51
C GLU A 69 -8.19 14.45 -30.43
N PHE A 70 -7.56 15.50 -29.90
CA PHE A 70 -8.16 16.81 -29.79
C PHE A 70 -7.63 17.72 -30.91
N ARG A 71 -8.52 18.55 -31.45
CA ARG A 71 -8.16 19.56 -32.45
C ARG A 71 -8.39 20.95 -31.87
N VAL A 72 -7.51 21.89 -32.23
CA VAL A 72 -7.70 23.31 -31.90
C VAL A 72 -9.04 23.80 -32.49
N GLY A 73 -9.80 24.55 -31.70
CA GLY A 73 -11.14 25.03 -32.04
C GLY A 73 -12.28 24.06 -31.73
N GLN A 74 -11.99 22.84 -31.27
CA GLN A 74 -13.02 21.88 -30.87
C GLN A 74 -13.69 22.31 -29.56
N LYS A 75 -15.02 22.19 -29.48
CA LYS A 75 -15.78 22.38 -28.23
C LYS A 75 -15.80 21.10 -27.41
N VAL A 76 -15.47 21.21 -26.12
CA VAL A 76 -15.40 20.11 -25.17
C VAL A 76 -16.04 20.48 -23.84
N LEU A 77 -16.49 19.48 -23.09
CA LEU A 77 -17.00 19.66 -21.72
C LEU A 77 -15.91 19.28 -20.72
N LEU A 78 -15.82 20.02 -19.62
CA LEU A 78 -14.86 19.74 -18.56
C LEU A 78 -15.48 18.82 -17.50
N PHE A 79 -14.79 17.74 -17.15
CA PHE A 79 -15.26 16.82 -16.11
C PHE A 79 -14.87 17.31 -14.71
N ASN A 80 -15.85 17.55 -13.85
CA ASN A 80 -15.63 17.97 -12.48
C ASN A 80 -15.60 16.78 -11.51
N SER A 81 -14.41 16.29 -11.20
CA SER A 81 -14.23 15.11 -10.34
C SER A 81 -14.74 15.30 -8.90
N ARG A 82 -14.79 16.53 -8.39
CA ARG A 82 -15.27 16.85 -7.03
C ARG A 82 -16.77 16.62 -6.89
N LEU A 83 -17.53 16.91 -7.96
CA LEU A 83 -18.99 16.73 -7.97
C LEU A 83 -19.39 15.24 -8.01
N LYS A 84 -18.49 14.34 -8.43
CA LYS A 84 -18.75 12.89 -8.42
C LYS A 84 -18.88 12.31 -7.02
N LEU A 85 -18.17 12.86 -6.02
CA LEU A 85 -18.12 12.32 -4.66
C LEU A 85 -19.25 12.84 -3.76
N ILE A 86 -19.91 13.94 -4.15
CA ILE A 86 -20.91 14.61 -3.32
C ILE A 86 -22.30 14.18 -3.77
N ALA A 87 -22.88 13.18 -3.08
CA ALA A 87 -24.21 12.63 -3.38
C ALA A 87 -25.40 13.57 -3.04
N VAL A 88 -25.13 14.80 -2.61
CA VAL A 88 -26.13 15.66 -1.94
C VAL A 88 -26.84 16.62 -2.89
N LYS A 89 -26.40 16.76 -4.15
CA LYS A 89 -27.08 17.68 -5.09
C LYS A 89 -26.98 17.19 -6.54
N LEU A 90 -28.10 17.24 -7.26
CA LEU A 90 -28.18 17.01 -8.71
C LEU A 90 -27.50 18.15 -9.49
N ARG A 91 -26.18 18.30 -9.33
CA ARG A 91 -25.37 19.15 -10.22
C ARG A 91 -24.87 18.29 -11.36
N SER A 92 -24.83 18.86 -12.57
CA SER A 92 -24.12 18.20 -13.68
C SER A 92 -22.66 18.02 -13.29
N ILE A 93 -22.11 16.84 -13.56
CA ILE A 93 -20.68 16.55 -13.34
C ILE A 93 -19.84 17.21 -14.45
N TRP A 94 -20.47 17.52 -15.57
CA TRP A 94 -19.87 18.20 -16.70
C TRP A 94 -20.12 19.70 -16.56
N ASP A 95 -19.02 20.46 -16.60
CA ASP A 95 -19.01 21.91 -16.72
C ASP A 95 -18.93 22.29 -18.20
N GLY A 96 -19.38 23.52 -18.51
CA GLY A 96 -19.85 24.00 -19.81
C GLY A 96 -18.95 23.80 -21.06
N PRO A 97 -19.37 24.34 -22.21
CA PRO A 97 -18.61 24.19 -23.44
C PRO A 97 -17.37 25.09 -23.42
N PHE A 98 -16.19 24.46 -23.43
CA PHE A 98 -14.90 25.12 -23.58
C PHE A 98 -14.35 24.91 -24.98
N VAL A 99 -13.59 25.87 -25.49
CA VAL A 99 -12.89 25.76 -26.77
C VAL A 99 -11.44 25.43 -26.51
N ILE A 100 -10.91 24.45 -27.26
CA ILE A 100 -9.50 24.09 -27.20
C ILE A 100 -8.68 25.15 -27.94
N THR A 101 -7.76 25.82 -27.24
CA THR A 101 -6.83 26.81 -27.83
C THR A 101 -5.54 26.17 -28.29
N HIS A 102 -4.95 25.33 -27.45
CA HIS A 102 -3.67 24.69 -27.70
C HIS A 102 -3.70 23.22 -27.28
N VAL A 103 -3.09 22.36 -28.10
CA VAL A 103 -2.92 20.93 -27.82
C VAL A 103 -1.42 20.66 -27.75
N PHE A 104 -0.96 20.20 -26.60
CA PHE A 104 0.44 19.87 -26.39
C PHE A 104 0.76 18.42 -26.77
N PRO A 105 1.99 18.12 -27.22
CA PRO A 105 2.36 16.76 -27.65
C PRO A 105 2.28 15.73 -26.51
N TYR A 106 2.32 16.17 -25.25
CA TYR A 106 2.18 15.32 -24.06
C TYR A 106 0.72 15.09 -23.64
N GLY A 107 -0.26 15.50 -24.45
CA GLY A 107 -1.69 15.21 -24.24
C GLY A 107 -2.42 16.17 -23.31
N VAL A 108 -1.75 17.21 -22.82
CA VAL A 108 -2.42 18.32 -22.13
C VAL A 108 -3.05 19.23 -23.16
N VAL A 109 -4.21 19.75 -22.81
CA VAL A 109 -5.02 20.63 -23.66
C VAL A 109 -5.31 21.88 -22.86
N GLU A 110 -5.08 23.03 -23.48
CA GLU A 110 -5.47 24.31 -22.92
C GLU A 110 -6.89 24.66 -23.37
N LEU A 111 -7.71 25.03 -22.41
CA LEU A 111 -9.13 25.31 -22.61
C LEU A 111 -9.40 26.78 -22.40
N LYS A 112 -10.25 27.36 -23.25
CA LYS A 112 -10.74 28.73 -23.09
C LYS A 112 -12.25 28.74 -22.99
N ASP A 113 -12.76 29.49 -22.00
CA ASP A 113 -14.17 29.82 -21.90
C ASP A 113 -14.49 31.03 -22.81
N GLU A 114 -15.48 30.87 -23.69
CA GLU A 114 -15.94 31.92 -24.59
C GLU A 114 -16.59 33.09 -23.82
N HIS A 115 -17.18 32.83 -22.65
CA HIS A 115 -17.94 33.84 -21.91
C HIS A 115 -17.08 34.70 -20.99
N THR A 116 -16.12 34.08 -20.30
CA THR A 116 -15.27 34.78 -19.32
C THR A 116 -13.90 35.17 -19.89
N ASN A 117 -13.57 34.73 -21.11
CA ASN A 117 -12.23 34.83 -21.69
C ASN A 117 -11.13 34.21 -20.81
N SER A 118 -11.50 33.38 -19.83
CA SER A 118 -10.56 32.70 -18.94
C SER A 118 -10.00 31.44 -19.59
N THR A 119 -8.76 31.13 -19.27
CA THR A 119 -8.01 29.99 -19.81
C THR A 119 -7.66 29.02 -18.68
N PHE A 120 -7.76 27.72 -18.94
CA PHE A 120 -7.59 26.62 -17.98
C PHE A 120 -6.64 25.54 -18.50
#